data_AF-A0A2J8U7Z8-F1
#
_entry.id   AF-A0A2J8U7Z8-F1
#
_cell.length_a   1.000
_cell.length_b   1.000
_cell.length_c   1.000
_cell.angle_alpha   90.00
_cell.angle_beta   90.00
_cell.angle_gamma   90.00
#
_symmetry.space_group_name_H-M   'P 1'
#
loop_
_entity.id
_entity.type
_entity.pdbx_description
1 polymer ?
#
loop_
_entity_poly.entity_id
_entity_poly.type
_entity_poly.pdbx_seq_one_letter_code
_entity_poly.pdbx_strand_id
1 'polypeptide(L)'
;MSAQESCLSLIKYFLFVFNLFFFVLGSLIFCFGIWILIDKTSFVSFVGLAFVPLQIWSKVLAISGIFTIGIALLGCVGALKELRCLLGLYFGMLLLLFATQITLGILISTQRAQKRQRLNEL
;
A
#
# COMPACT_ATOMS: atom_id res chain seq x y z
N MET A 1 -5.74 -13.21 36.94
CA MET A 1 -5.52 -12.07 36.02
C MET A 1 -5.34 -12.66 34.63
N SER A 2 -6.31 -12.43 33.76
CA SER A 2 -6.68 -13.29 32.63
C SER A 2 -5.71 -13.18 31.44
N ALA A 3 -5.26 -14.33 30.90
CA ALA A 3 -4.38 -14.43 29.73
C ALA A 3 -4.87 -13.67 28.49
N GLN A 4 -6.18 -13.39 28.40
CA GLN A 4 -6.79 -12.56 27.36
C GLN A 4 -6.28 -11.12 27.33
N GLU A 5 -6.01 -10.50 28.48
CA GLU A 5 -5.54 -9.10 28.55
C GLU A 5 -4.09 -8.96 28.01
N SER A 6 -3.26 -9.96 28.27
CA SER A 6 -1.87 -10.02 27.80
C SER A 6 -1.80 -10.26 26.28
N CYS A 7 -2.62 -11.16 25.75
CA CYS A 7 -2.67 -11.43 24.32
C CYS A 7 -3.18 -10.21 23.53
N LEU A 8 -4.23 -9.56 24.04
CA LEU A 8 -4.78 -8.35 23.42
C LEU A 8 -3.76 -7.20 23.41
N SER A 9 -2.96 -7.05 24.49
CA SER A 9 -1.89 -6.06 24.56
C SER A 9 -0.75 -6.32 23.57
N LEU A 10 -0.36 -7.59 23.39
CA LEU A 10 0.64 -7.99 22.40
C LEU A 10 0.20 -7.65 20.98
N ILE A 11 -1.04 -8.00 20.63
CA ILE A 11 -1.63 -7.70 19.31
C ILE A 11 -1.69 -6.19 19.09
N LYS A 12 -2.10 -5.43 20.12
CA LYS A 12 -2.11 -3.95 20.11
C LYS A 12 -0.75 -3.36 19.76
N TYR A 13 0.29 -3.83 20.45
CA TYR A 13 1.64 -3.32 20.29
C TYR A 13 2.21 -3.67 18.90
N PHE A 14 1.99 -4.91 18.46
CA PHE A 14 2.41 -5.36 17.14
C PHE A 14 1.75 -4.56 16.01
N LEU A 15 0.45 -4.28 16.14
CA LEU A 15 -0.30 -3.42 15.23
C LEU A 15 0.27 -2.00 15.14
N PHE A 16 0.58 -1.41 16.29
CA PHE A 16 1.15 -0.07 16.35
C PHE A 16 2.51 0.00 15.63
N VAL A 17 3.39 -0.97 15.90
CA VAL A 17 4.71 -1.06 15.24
C VAL A 17 4.58 -1.28 13.73
N PHE A 18 3.70 -2.20 13.31
CA PHE A 18 3.46 -2.43 11.88
C PHE A 18 2.90 -1.19 11.18
N ASN A 19 1.97 -0.50 11.81
CA ASN A 19 1.39 0.71 11.25
C ASN A 19 2.44 1.84 11.13
N LEU A 20 3.33 1.99 12.11
CA LEU A 20 4.46 2.93 12.03
C LEU A 20 5.40 2.58 10.87
N PHE A 21 5.70 1.30 10.69
CA PHE A 21 6.53 0.83 9.58
C PHE A 21 5.89 1.15 8.23
N PHE A 22 4.59 0.89 8.06
CA PHE A 22 3.85 1.24 6.85
C PHE A 22 3.76 2.75 6.61
N PHE A 23 3.67 3.55 7.67
CA PHE A 23 3.73 5.01 7.56
C PHE A 23 5.06 5.46 6.96
N VAL A 24 6.19 4.98 7.52
CA VAL A 24 7.54 5.32 7.05
C VAL A 24 7.74 4.87 5.59
N LEU A 25 7.33 3.63 5.27
CA LEU A 25 7.40 3.13 3.89
C LEU A 25 6.52 3.95 2.93
N GLY A 26 5.30 4.29 3.33
CA GLY A 26 4.38 5.12 2.56
C GLY A 26 4.95 6.52 2.29
N SER A 27 5.55 7.15 3.30
CA SER A 27 6.23 8.44 3.16
C SER A 27 7.42 8.36 2.22
N LEU A 28 8.24 7.31 2.30
CA LEU A 28 9.35 7.10 1.36
C LEU A 28 8.83 6.95 -0.07
N ILE A 29 7.85 6.08 -0.30
CA ILE A 29 7.25 5.85 -1.64
C ILE A 29 6.64 7.14 -2.18
N PHE A 30 5.94 7.92 -1.34
CA PHE A 30 5.35 9.20 -1.73
C PHE A 30 6.43 10.23 -2.11
N CYS A 31 7.48 10.37 -1.30
CA CYS A 31 8.63 11.23 -1.61
C CYS A 31 9.30 10.83 -2.94
N PHE A 32 9.56 9.54 -3.15
CA PHE A 32 10.11 9.06 -4.41
C PHE A 32 9.15 9.28 -5.59
N GLY A 33 7.86 9.07 -5.40
CA GLY A 33 6.82 9.30 -6.41
C GLY A 33 6.74 10.77 -6.84
N ILE A 34 6.82 11.70 -5.88
CA ILE A 34 6.89 13.14 -6.16
C ILE A 34 8.21 13.50 -6.83
N TRP A 35 9.33 13.00 -6.32
CA TRP A 35 10.66 13.26 -6.87
C TRP A 35 10.71 12.89 -8.36
N ILE A 36 10.25 11.68 -8.70
CA ILE A 36 10.17 11.20 -10.08
C ILE A 36 9.19 12.04 -10.92
N LEU A 37 8.08 12.49 -10.33
CA LEU A 37 7.10 13.32 -11.03
C LEU A 37 7.69 14.69 -11.39
N ILE A 38 8.39 15.35 -10.46
CA ILE A 38 9.04 16.65 -10.66
C ILE A 38 10.17 16.53 -11.69
N ASP A 39 11.07 15.56 -11.52
CA ASP A 39 12.21 15.33 -12.41
C ASP A 39 11.75 15.05 -13.86
N LYS A 40 10.63 14.34 -14.01
CA LYS A 40 10.02 14.08 -15.32
C LYS A 40 9.27 15.26 -15.93
N THR A 41 8.71 16.19 -15.16
CA THR A 41 8.05 17.37 -15.75
C THR A 41 9.00 18.22 -16.59
N SER A 42 10.30 18.22 -16.28
CA SER A 42 11.32 18.91 -17.08
C SER A 42 11.79 18.10 -18.30
N PHE A 43 11.71 16.76 -18.28
CA PHE A 43 12.22 15.87 -19.35
C PHE A 43 11.16 15.35 -20.34
N VAL A 44 9.88 15.30 -19.94
CA VAL A 44 8.77 14.79 -20.77
C VAL A 44 8.50 15.65 -22.00
N SER A 45 8.77 16.95 -21.93
CA SER A 45 8.64 17.85 -23.08
C SER A 45 9.69 17.60 -24.17
N PHE A 46 10.76 16.83 -23.90
CA PHE A 46 11.87 16.65 -24.84
C PHE A 46 11.91 15.26 -25.51
N VAL A 47 11.33 14.22 -24.91
CA VAL A 47 11.43 12.82 -25.38
C VAL A 47 10.04 12.16 -25.40
N GLY A 48 9.16 12.65 -26.26
CA GLY A 48 7.70 12.43 -26.21
C GLY A 48 7.13 11.03 -26.47
N LEU A 49 7.91 9.94 -26.54
CA LEU A 49 7.32 8.64 -26.97
C LEU A 49 7.77 7.38 -26.18
N ALA A 50 8.94 7.38 -25.55
CA ALA A 50 9.43 6.18 -24.83
C ALA A 50 8.88 6.04 -23.38
N PHE A 51 8.31 7.11 -22.81
CA PHE A 51 8.05 7.21 -21.36
C PHE A 51 6.58 7.17 -20.93
N VAL A 52 5.62 7.03 -21.85
CA VAL A 52 4.17 6.92 -21.52
C VAL A 52 3.88 5.89 -20.42
N PRO A 53 4.43 4.65 -20.44
CA PRO A 53 4.21 3.73 -19.33
C PRO A 53 4.79 4.25 -18.01
N LEU A 54 6.00 4.82 -18.01
CA LEU A 54 6.65 5.36 -16.82
C LEU A 54 5.89 6.52 -16.17
N GLN A 55 5.23 7.36 -16.95
CA GLN A 55 4.33 8.41 -16.46
C GLN A 55 3.15 7.84 -15.68
N ILE A 56 2.50 6.82 -16.26
CA ILE A 56 1.37 6.13 -15.64
C ILE A 56 1.80 5.47 -14.32
N TRP A 57 2.93 4.75 -14.32
CA TRP A 57 3.45 4.10 -13.12
C TRP A 57 3.79 5.11 -12.01
N SER A 58 4.41 6.25 -12.35
CA SER A 58 4.74 7.29 -11.36
C SER A 58 3.49 7.93 -10.74
N LYS A 59 2.47 8.20 -11.54
CA LYS A 59 1.17 8.72 -11.06
C LYS A 59 0.50 7.73 -10.11
N VAL A 60 0.48 6.44 -10.48
CA VAL A 60 -0.06 5.37 -9.64
C VAL A 60 0.73 5.25 -8.33
N LEU A 61 2.06 5.36 -8.37
CA LEU A 61 2.92 5.32 -7.18
C LEU A 61 2.65 6.49 -6.20
N ALA A 62 2.44 7.70 -6.73
CA ALA A 62 2.13 8.86 -5.92
C ALA A 62 0.75 8.74 -5.26
N ILE A 63 -0.26 8.30 -6.02
CA ILE A 63 -1.63 8.10 -5.51
C ILE A 63 -1.64 6.99 -4.44
N SER A 64 -0.95 5.87 -4.69
CA SER A 64 -0.87 4.78 -3.71
C SER A 64 -0.14 5.23 -2.44
N GLY A 65 0.93 6.02 -2.56
CA GLY A 65 1.66 6.59 -1.42
C GLY A 65 0.77 7.43 -0.50
N ILE A 66 -0.03 8.35 -1.06
CA ILE A 66 -0.98 9.16 -0.29
C ILE A 66 -2.01 8.28 0.43
N PHE A 67 -2.54 7.27 -0.27
CA PHE A 67 -3.52 6.35 0.28
C PHE A 67 -2.95 5.52 1.45
N THR A 68 -1.70 5.03 1.31
CA THR A 68 -0.98 4.31 2.37
C THR A 68 -0.73 5.20 3.59
N ILE A 69 -0.31 6.46 3.38
CA ILE A 69 -0.13 7.43 4.48
C ILE A 69 -1.46 7.70 5.19
N GLY A 70 -2.55 7.88 4.43
CA GLY A 70 -3.90 8.10 4.98
C GLY A 70 -4.38 6.93 5.85
N ILE A 71 -4.23 5.70 5.38
CA ILE A 71 -4.55 4.48 6.16
C ILE A 71 -3.68 4.39 7.41
N ALA A 72 -2.39 4.77 7.30
CA ALA A 72 -1.48 4.71 8.42
C ALA A 72 -1.78 5.79 9.49
N LEU A 73 -2.18 6.99 9.09
CA LEU A 73 -2.66 8.04 9.99
C LEU A 73 -3.96 7.62 10.70
N LEU A 74 -4.90 7.01 9.98
CA LEU A 74 -6.11 6.45 10.58
C LEU A 74 -5.79 5.35 11.61
N GLY A 75 -4.77 4.52 11.34
CA GLY A 75 -4.25 3.55 12.30
C GLY A 75 -3.64 4.19 13.56
N CYS A 76 -2.87 5.27 13.40
CA CYS A 76 -2.30 6.02 14.53
C CYS A 76 -3.39 6.71 15.36
N VAL A 77 -4.38 7.33 14.72
CA VAL A 77 -5.53 7.95 15.41
C VAL A 77 -6.36 6.88 16.12
N GLY A 78 -6.55 5.71 15.51
CA GLY A 78 -7.22 4.55 16.12
C GLY A 78 -6.50 4.00 17.35
N ALA A 79 -5.16 4.02 17.35
CA ALA A 79 -4.35 3.65 18.50
C ALA A 79 -4.43 4.70 19.63
N LEU A 80 -4.45 5.99 19.30
CA LEU A 80 -4.51 7.09 20.27
C LEU A 80 -5.88 7.26 20.94
N LYS A 81 -6.99 6.87 20.28
CA LYS A 81 -8.36 7.07 20.79
C LYS A 81 -8.81 6.07 21.87
N GLU A 82 -7.94 5.17 22.34
CA GLU A 82 -8.18 4.15 23.40
C GLU A 82 -9.47 3.29 23.23
N LEU A 83 -10.12 3.33 22.07
CA LEU A 83 -11.29 2.51 21.76
C LEU A 83 -10.83 1.12 21.33
N ARG A 84 -10.84 0.17 22.28
CA ARG A 84 -10.49 -1.24 22.06
C ARG A 84 -11.26 -1.87 20.87
N CYS A 85 -12.50 -1.45 20.65
CA CYS A 85 -13.34 -1.91 19.52
C CYS A 85 -12.88 -1.33 18.16
N LEU A 86 -12.43 -0.08 18.14
CA LEU A 86 -11.96 0.60 16.93
C LEU A 86 -10.66 -0.01 16.40
N LEU A 87 -9.80 -0.48 17.31
CA LEU A 87 -8.56 -1.17 16.95
C LEU A 87 -8.81 -2.57 16.38
N GLY A 88 -9.83 -3.27 16.89
CA GLY A 88 -10.28 -4.55 16.34
C GLY A 88 -10.84 -4.40 14.92
N LEU A 89 -11.67 -3.38 14.68
CA LEU A 89 -12.15 -3.03 13.34
C LEU A 89 -11.01 -2.67 12.38
N TYR A 90 -10.01 -1.91 12.85
CA TYR A 90 -8.83 -1.57 12.07
C TYR A 90 -8.02 -2.81 11.65
N PHE A 91 -7.84 -3.77 12.57
CA PHE A 91 -7.20 -5.05 12.25
C PHE A 91 -7.98 -5.84 11.20
N GLY A 92 -9.31 -5.89 11.34
CA GLY A 92 -10.18 -6.53 10.35
C GLY A 92 -10.06 -5.89 8.96
N MET A 93 -10.03 -4.57 8.88
CA MET A 93 -9.85 -3.83 7.63
C MET A 93 -8.47 -4.08 7.00
N LEU A 94 -7.40 -4.17 7.81
CA LEU A 94 -6.06 -4.53 7.35
C LEU A 94 -5.99 -5.96 6.79
N LEU A 95 -6.60 -6.92 7.48
CA LEU A 95 -6.70 -8.29 7.00
C LEU A 95 -7.47 -8.37 5.67
N LEU A 96 -8.57 -7.63 5.56
CA LEU A 96 -9.35 -7.55 4.33
C LEU A 96 -8.54 -6.94 3.17
N LEU A 97 -7.76 -5.89 3.44
CA LEU A 97 -6.85 -5.29 2.47
C LEU A 97 -5.77 -6.27 2.00
N PHE A 98 -5.18 -7.04 2.92
CA PHE A 98 -4.17 -8.03 2.60
C PHE A 98 -4.76 -9.18 1.75
N ALA A 99 -5.92 -9.70 2.13
CA ALA A 99 -6.65 -10.69 1.35
C ALA A 99 -7.00 -10.18 -0.06
N THR A 100 -7.38 -8.90 -0.16
CA THR A 100 -7.66 -8.24 -1.44
C THR A 100 -6.39 -8.14 -2.29
N GLN A 101 -5.24 -7.77 -1.71
CA GLN A 101 -3.97 -7.73 -2.44
C GLN A 101 -3.54 -9.11 -2.93
N ILE A 102 -3.68 -10.16 -2.12
CA ILE A 102 -3.38 -11.53 -2.53
C ILE A 102 -4.28 -11.96 -3.69
N THR A 103 -5.60 -11.75 -3.55
CA THR A 103 -6.58 -12.06 -4.61
C THR A 103 -6.24 -11.34 -5.91
N LEU A 104 -5.94 -10.04 -5.84
CA LEU A 104 -5.57 -9.24 -7.00
C LEU A 104 -4.24 -9.73 -7.62
N GLY A 105 -3.26 -10.10 -6.79
CA GLY A 105 -1.99 -10.66 -7.24
C GLY A 105 -2.16 -11.96 -8.02
N ILE A 106 -3.01 -12.87 -7.52
CA ILE A 106 -3.36 -14.14 -8.18
C ILE A 106 -4.12 -13.89 -9.49
N LEU A 107 -5.06 -12.94 -9.49
CA LEU A 107 -5.80 -12.60 -10.70
C LEU A 107 -4.86 -12.05 -11.78
N ILE A 108 -3.98 -11.11 -11.42
CA ILE A 108 -3.01 -10.52 -12.34
C ILE A 108 -2.02 -11.58 -12.85
N SER A 109 -1.53 -12.49 -12.00
CA SER A 109 -0.60 -13.53 -12.42
C SER A 109 -1.24 -14.48 -13.42
N THR A 110 -2.50 -14.87 -13.19
CA THR A 110 -3.27 -15.75 -14.08
C THR A 110 -3.53 -15.08 -15.44
N GLN A 111 -3.92 -13.81 -15.44
CA GLN A 111 -4.14 -13.03 -16.67
C GLN A 111 -2.84 -12.87 -17.48
N ARG A 112 -1.70 -12.61 -16.81
CA ARG A 112 -0.39 -12.56 -17.47
C ARG A 112 0.02 -13.91 -18.04
N ALA A 113 -0.25 -15.01 -17.31
CA ALA A 113 0.03 -16.37 -17.76
C ALA A 113 -0.76 -16.70 -19.04
N GLN A 114 -2.07 -16.43 -19.04
CA GLN A 114 -2.95 -16.60 -20.21
C GLN A 114 -2.47 -15.78 -21.42
N LYS A 115 -2.11 -14.50 -21.19
CA LYS A 115 -1.63 -13.62 -22.27
C LYS A 115 -0.29 -14.09 -22.85
N ARG A 116 0.62 -14.63 -22.03
CA ARG A 116 1.89 -15.22 -22.49
C ARG A 116 1.67 -16.47 -23.32
N GLN A 117 0.74 -17.33 -22.90
CA GLN A 117 0.47 -18.59 -23.58
C GLN A 117 -0.04 -18.35 -25.00
N ARG A 118 -0.97 -17.41 -25.16
CA ARG A 118 -1.49 -16.97 -26.48
C ARG A 118 -0.43 -16.36 -27.40
N LEU A 119 0.61 -15.76 -26.83
CA LEU A 119 1.72 -15.18 -27.59
C LEU A 119 2.71 -16.26 -28.05
N ASN A 120 2.91 -17.31 -27.24
CA ASN A 120 3.79 -18.43 -27.59
C ASN A 120 3.19 -19.40 -28.64
N GLU A 121 1.87 -19.36 -28.85
CA GLU A 121 1.19 -20.16 -29.88
C GLU A 121 1.08 -19.45 -31.25
N LEU A 122 1.55 -18.20 -31.35
CA LEU A 122 1.61 -17.41 -32.58
C LEU A 122 3.03 -17.40 -33.14
#